data_AF-A0A8S9ZJS2-F1
#
_entry.id   AF-A0A8S9ZJS2-F1
#
_cell.length_a   1.000
_cell.length_b   1.000
_cell.length_c   1.000
_cell.angle_alpha   90.00
_cell.angle_beta   90.00
_cell.angle_gamma   90.00
#
_symmetry.space_group_name_H-M   'P 1'
#
loop_
_entity.id
_entity.type
_entity.pdbx_description
1 polymer ?
#
loop_
_entity_poly.entity_id
_entity_poly.type
_entity_poly.pdbx_seq_one_letter_code
_entity_poly.pdbx_strand_id
1 'polypeptide(L)'
;MGLFGKVKVDPKEQVRALQRKLRLEISHLNRQINAIQREEEKVKREIKAAAKKGDRDVCVVLAKSIVHSKKSIAKLHATSAQINSIIMNMDHQMATIRMAGTLKQSTEVMRVMQQLVKVWISFYLL
;
A
#
# COMPACT_ATOMS: atom_id res chain seq x y z
N MET A 1 8.93 35.32 4.49
CA MET A 1 9.02 34.54 3.23
C MET A 1 10.31 34.94 2.53
N GLY A 2 11.16 33.98 2.16
CA GLY A 2 12.42 34.22 1.45
C GLY A 2 12.29 33.95 -0.05
N LEU A 3 12.59 34.97 -0.85
CA LEU A 3 12.85 34.94 -2.28
C LEU A 3 14.09 34.05 -2.57
N PHE A 4 14.01 33.19 -3.58
CA PHE A 4 15.10 32.34 -4.10
C PHE A 4 15.67 31.27 -3.14
N GLY A 5 14.94 30.18 -3.01
CA GLY A 5 15.48 28.93 -2.48
C GLY A 5 14.37 27.91 -2.51
N LYS A 6 14.56 26.81 -3.25
CA LYS A 6 13.66 25.65 -3.22
C LYS A 6 13.34 25.40 -1.74
N VAL A 7 12.08 25.60 -1.34
CA VAL A 7 11.64 25.31 0.03
C VAL A 7 12.06 23.87 0.28
N LYS A 8 13.11 23.67 1.08
CA LYS A 8 13.54 22.33 1.49
C LYS A 8 12.40 21.84 2.38
N VAL A 9 11.40 21.22 1.76
CA VAL A 9 10.30 20.57 2.47
C VAL A 9 10.95 19.69 3.53
N ASP A 10 10.60 19.91 4.79
CA ASP A 10 11.19 19.18 5.91
C ASP A 10 11.05 17.68 5.61
N PRO A 11 12.12 16.88 5.65
CA PRO A 11 12.03 15.43 5.45
C PRO A 11 10.93 14.78 6.31
N LYS A 12 10.63 15.35 7.50
CA LYS A 12 9.53 14.92 8.36
C LYS A 12 8.15 15.13 7.73
N GLU A 13 7.95 16.25 7.02
CA GLU A 13 6.71 16.55 6.32
C GLU A 13 6.53 15.66 5.09
N GLN A 14 7.62 15.37 4.36
CA GLN A 14 7.59 14.42 3.24
C GLN A 14 7.19 13.02 3.69
N VAL A 15 7.77 12.51 4.79
CA VAL A 15 7.42 11.20 5.36
C VAL A 15 5.95 11.19 5.80
N ARG A 16 5.47 12.23 6.48
CA ARG A 16 4.05 12.34 6.88
C ARG A 16 3.11 12.36 5.69
N ALA A 17 3.44 13.09 4.63
CA ALA A 17 2.64 13.13 3.41
C ALA A 17 2.61 11.75 2.72
N LEU A 18 3.74 11.04 2.67
CA LEU A 18 3.83 9.69 2.13
C LEU A 18 3.01 8.68 2.95
N GLN A 19 3.11 8.72 4.29
CA GLN A 19 2.28 7.90 5.17
C GLN A 19 0.78 8.12 4.94
N ARG A 20 0.35 9.38 4.73
CA ARG A 20 -1.05 9.68 4.39
C ARG A 20 -1.45 9.04 3.07
N LYS A 21 -0.62 9.16 2.02
CA LYS A 21 -0.87 8.51 0.72
C LYS A 21 -0.99 7.00 0.85
N LEU A 22 -0.07 6.35 1.57
CA LEU A 22 -0.10 4.90 1.79
C LEU A 22 -1.35 4.43 2.54
N ARG A 23 -1.84 5.21 3.52
CA ARG A 23 -3.11 4.91 4.21
C ARG A 23 -4.32 5.03 3.28
N LEU A 24 -4.32 6.00 2.35
CA LEU A 24 -5.36 6.12 1.34
C LEU A 24 -5.33 4.91 0.38
N GLU A 25 -4.15 4.47 -0.05
CA GLU A 25 -3.99 3.27 -0.87
C GLU A 25 -4.54 2.02 -0.17
N ILE A 26 -4.29 1.83 1.13
CA ILE A 26 -4.91 0.75 1.90
C ILE A 26 -6.46 0.84 1.85
N SER A 27 -7.02 2.04 1.94
CA SER A 27 -8.48 2.23 1.81
C SER A 27 -8.98 1.84 0.42
N HIS A 28 -8.24 2.19 -0.64
CA HIS A 28 -8.56 1.79 -2.01
C HIS A 28 -8.51 0.27 -2.19
N LEU A 29 -7.48 -0.40 -1.67
CA LEU A 29 -7.37 -1.86 -1.68
C LEU A 29 -8.55 -2.52 -0.95
N ASN A 30 -8.94 -1.99 0.22
CA ASN A 30 -10.10 -2.48 0.96
C ASN A 30 -11.41 -2.32 0.17
N ARG A 31 -11.60 -1.21 -0.55
CA ARG A 31 -12.76 -1.02 -1.43
C ARG A 31 -12.77 -2.03 -2.58
N GLN A 32 -11.61 -2.33 -3.17
CA GLN A 32 -11.47 -3.34 -4.22
C GLN A 32 -11.80 -4.74 -3.70
N ILE A 33 -11.31 -5.12 -2.51
CA ILE A 33 -11.65 -6.39 -1.85
C ILE A 33 -13.17 -6.52 -1.70
N ASN A 34 -13.83 -5.49 -1.15
CA ASN A 34 -15.28 -5.50 -0.98
C ASN A 34 -16.04 -5.57 -2.31
N ALA A 35 -15.53 -4.94 -3.36
CA ALA A 35 -16.12 -5.02 -4.70
C ALA A 35 -16.04 -6.45 -5.26
N ILE A 36 -14.88 -7.10 -5.15
CA ILE A 36 -14.68 -8.48 -5.60
C ILE A 36 -15.57 -9.45 -4.80
N GLN A 37 -15.66 -9.28 -3.48
CA GLN A 37 -16.51 -10.12 -2.63
C GLN A 37 -17.99 -10.02 -3.01
N ARG A 38 -18.51 -8.81 -3.29
CA ARG A 38 -19.89 -8.64 -3.78
C ARG A 38 -20.11 -9.33 -5.12
N GLU A 39 -19.13 -9.30 -6.01
CA GLU A 39 -19.22 -9.99 -7.29
C GLU A 39 -19.18 -11.51 -7.11
N GLU A 40 -18.33 -12.02 -6.21
CA GLU A 40 -18.35 -13.45 -5.84
C GLU A 40 -19.72 -13.90 -5.31
N GLU A 41 -20.43 -13.07 -4.55
CA GLU A 41 -21.77 -13.40 -4.07
C GLU A 41 -22.79 -13.53 -5.20
N LYS A 42 -22.70 -12.68 -6.24
CA LYS A 42 -23.56 -12.80 -7.44
C LYS A 42 -23.25 -14.09 -8.19
N VAL A 43 -21.97 -14.37 -8.44
CA VAL A 43 -21.53 -15.60 -9.11
C VAL A 43 -21.98 -16.84 -8.34
N LYS A 44 -21.96 -16.82 -7.00
CA LYS A 44 -22.51 -17.93 -6.18
C LYS A 44 -24.01 -18.14 -6.40
N ARG A 45 -24.80 -17.07 -6.58
CA ARG A 45 -26.24 -17.17 -6.90
C ARG A 45 -26.45 -17.75 -8.29
N GLU A 46 -25.64 -17.32 -9.26
CA GLU A 46 -25.67 -17.83 -10.64
C GLU A 46 -25.32 -19.32 -10.70
N ILE A 47 -24.30 -19.78 -9.95
CA ILE A 47 -23.98 -21.21 -9.84
C ILE A 47 -25.17 -21.98 -9.30
N LYS A 48 -25.84 -21.50 -8.25
CA LYS A 48 -27.04 -22.17 -7.70
C LYS A 48 -28.18 -22.24 -8.73
N ALA A 49 -28.35 -21.20 -9.54
CA ALA A 49 -29.35 -21.18 -10.59
C ALA A 49 -29.01 -22.14 -11.74
N ALA A 50 -27.75 -22.16 -12.20
CA ALA A 50 -27.26 -23.07 -13.23
C ALA A 50 -27.32 -24.54 -12.77
N ALA A 51 -26.99 -24.80 -11.50
CA ALA A 51 -27.06 -26.15 -10.93
C ALA A 51 -28.50 -26.70 -10.93
N LYS A 52 -29.51 -25.85 -10.65
CA LYS A 52 -30.92 -26.25 -10.74
C LYS A 52 -31.37 -26.59 -12.17
N LYS A 53 -30.72 -26.00 -13.18
CA LYS A 53 -30.99 -26.26 -14.61
C LYS A 53 -30.27 -27.50 -15.14
N GLY A 54 -29.29 -28.03 -14.40
CA GLY A 54 -28.48 -29.17 -14.82
C GLY A 54 -27.26 -28.81 -15.68
N ASP A 55 -26.96 -27.52 -15.85
CA ASP A 55 -25.88 -27.03 -16.70
C ASP A 55 -24.50 -27.18 -16.01
N ARG A 56 -23.94 -28.39 -16.09
CA ARG A 56 -22.69 -28.75 -15.40
C ARG A 56 -21.48 -27.94 -15.87
N ASP A 57 -21.36 -27.69 -17.18
CA ASP A 57 -20.21 -26.95 -17.74
C ASP A 57 -20.17 -25.50 -17.27
N VAL A 58 -21.34 -24.85 -17.23
CA VAL A 58 -21.48 -23.47 -16.71
C VAL A 58 -21.09 -23.42 -15.24
N CYS A 59 -21.51 -24.39 -14.43
CA CYS A 59 -21.14 -24.47 -13.02
C CYS A 59 -19.61 -24.59 -12.84
N VAL A 60 -18.93 -25.39 -13.68
CA VAL A 60 -17.47 -25.56 -13.63
C VAL A 60 -16.74 -24.27 -13.98
N VAL A 61 -17.17 -23.55 -15.03
CA VAL A 61 -16.57 -22.27 -15.44
C VAL A 61 -16.74 -21.22 -14.34
N LEU A 62 -17.94 -21.07 -13.79
CA LEU A 62 -18.22 -20.13 -12.70
C LEU A 62 -17.50 -20.51 -11.39
N ALA A 63 -17.32 -21.81 -11.10
CA ALA A 63 -16.54 -22.23 -9.95
C ALA A 63 -15.06 -21.86 -10.09
N LYS A 64 -14.50 -21.96 -11.29
CA LYS A 64 -13.12 -21.52 -11.58
C LYS A 64 -12.95 -20.01 -11.37
N SER A 65 -13.94 -19.20 -11.77
CA SER A 65 -13.88 -17.75 -11.56
C SER A 65 -13.87 -17.39 -10.07
N ILE A 66 -14.63 -18.10 -9.21
CA ILE A 66 -14.57 -17.92 -7.75
C ILE A 66 -13.17 -18.23 -7.21
N VAL A 67 -12.53 -19.31 -7.66
CA VAL A 67 -11.17 -19.65 -7.20
C VAL A 67 -10.18 -18.54 -7.60
N HIS A 68 -10.34 -17.96 -8.79
CA HIS A 68 -9.52 -16.84 -9.23
C HIS A 68 -9.75 -15.59 -8.36
N SER A 69 -11.00 -15.23 -8.09
CA SER A 69 -11.36 -14.11 -7.22
C SER A 69 -10.78 -14.25 -5.82
N LYS A 70 -10.84 -15.44 -5.21
CA LYS A 70 -10.22 -15.72 -3.91
C LYS A 70 -8.70 -15.51 -3.92
N LYS A 71 -8.01 -15.96 -4.98
CA LYS A 71 -6.57 -15.73 -5.14
C LYS A 71 -6.26 -14.23 -5.26
N SER A 72 -7.08 -13.48 -5.98
CA SER A 72 -6.93 -12.03 -6.12
C SER A 72 -7.15 -11.31 -4.77
N ILE A 73 -8.17 -11.69 -4.00
CA ILE A 73 -8.41 -11.17 -2.65
C ILE A 73 -7.21 -11.46 -1.73
N ALA A 74 -6.66 -12.68 -1.75
CA ALA A 74 -5.50 -13.04 -0.94
C ALA A 74 -4.27 -12.18 -1.28
N LYS A 75 -4.02 -11.91 -2.57
CA LYS A 75 -2.95 -11.00 -3.00
C LYS A 75 -3.18 -9.58 -2.49
N LEU A 76 -4.40 -9.05 -2.59
CA LEU A 76 -4.74 -7.71 -2.09
C LEU A 76 -4.52 -7.59 -0.58
N HIS A 77 -4.88 -8.61 0.21
CA HIS A 77 -4.58 -8.64 1.64
C HIS A 77 -3.08 -8.65 1.94
N ALA A 78 -2.30 -9.44 1.19
CA ALA A 78 -0.85 -9.45 1.32
C ALA A 78 -0.24 -8.06 1.02
N THR A 79 -0.72 -7.40 -0.05
CA THR A 79 -0.29 -6.03 -0.39
C THR A 79 -0.64 -5.03 0.72
N SER A 80 -1.86 -5.10 1.29
CA SER A 80 -2.24 -4.25 2.43
C SER A 80 -1.32 -4.46 3.65
N ALA A 81 -0.94 -5.71 3.93
CA ALA A 81 -0.01 -6.02 5.02
C ALA A 81 1.41 -5.48 4.75
N GLN A 82 1.89 -5.58 3.51
CA GLN A 82 3.16 -4.98 3.09
C GLN A 82 3.17 -3.46 3.27
N ILE A 83 2.10 -2.76 2.85
CA ILE A 83 2.01 -1.31 3.03
C ILE A 83 2.02 -0.94 4.52
N ASN A 84 1.32 -1.70 5.37
CA ASN A 84 1.37 -1.50 6.82
C ASN A 84 2.79 -1.65 7.38
N SER A 85 3.53 -2.68 6.96
CA SER A 85 4.93 -2.87 7.35
C SER A 85 5.81 -1.67 6.95
N ILE A 86 5.61 -1.14 5.74
CA ILE A 86 6.33 0.06 5.26
C ILE A 86 5.98 1.28 6.13
N ILE A 87 4.71 1.49 6.49
CA ILE A 87 4.29 2.58 7.39
C ILE A 87 4.99 2.44 8.75
N MET A 88 5.05 1.24 9.32
CA MET A 88 5.74 0.99 10.60
C MET A 88 7.24 1.26 10.49
N ASN A 89 7.88 0.86 9.39
CA ASN A 89 9.29 1.17 9.16
C ASN A 89 9.52 2.69 9.06
N MET A 90 8.62 3.45 8.43
CA MET A 90 8.69 4.92 8.43
C MET A 90 8.52 5.52 9.83
N ASP A 91 7.59 5.00 10.64
CA ASP A 91 7.41 5.44 12.02
C ASP A 91 8.65 5.15 12.87
N HIS A 92 9.26 3.97 12.68
CA HIS A 92 10.53 3.61 13.31
C HIS A 92 11.64 4.58 12.91
N GLN A 93 11.83 4.85 11.61
CA GLN A 93 12.82 5.82 11.12
C GLN A 93 12.58 7.22 11.71
N MET A 94 11.33 7.66 11.82
CA MET A 94 10.97 8.93 12.44
C MET A 94 11.29 8.96 13.93
N ALA A 95 11.07 7.86 14.66
CA ALA A 95 11.47 7.73 16.06
C ALA A 95 12.99 7.73 16.20
N THR A 96 13.72 7.00 15.34
CA THR A 96 15.18 7.04 15.27
C THR A 96 15.68 8.45 14.97
N ILE A 97 15.05 9.21 14.06
CA ILE A 97 15.42 10.62 13.78
C ILE A 97 15.13 11.54 14.97
N ARG A 98 14.08 11.29 15.75
CA ARG A 98 13.79 12.04 16.97
C ARG A 98 14.80 11.74 18.07
N MET A 99 15.13 10.46 18.28
CA MET A 99 16.16 10.02 19.22
C MET A 99 17.56 10.47 18.78
N ALA A 100 17.87 10.35 17.49
CA ALA A 100 19.06 10.90 16.87
C ALA A 100 19.04 12.43 16.87
N GLY A 101 17.85 13.05 16.92
CA GLY A 101 17.56 14.47 17.10
C GLY A 101 17.95 14.97 18.48
N THR A 102 17.64 14.18 19.52
CA THR A 102 18.14 14.36 20.88
C THR A 102 19.63 14.00 21.01
N LEU A 103 20.17 13.12 20.15
CA LEU A 103 21.61 12.87 20.01
C LEU A 103 22.30 13.82 18.98
N LYS A 104 21.55 14.73 18.34
CA LYS A 104 22.00 15.60 17.23
C LYS A 104 22.69 16.86 17.75
N GLN A 105 23.65 16.66 18.64
CA GLN A 105 24.94 17.29 18.43
C GLN A 105 25.85 16.44 17.50
N SER A 106 25.54 15.16 17.24
CA SER A 106 26.39 14.32 16.37
C SER A 106 25.96 14.31 14.90
N THR A 107 26.89 14.69 14.03
CA THR A 107 26.79 15.02 12.59
C THR A 107 26.52 13.82 11.65
N GLU A 108 26.63 12.59 12.14
CA GLU A 108 26.66 11.35 11.34
C GLU A 108 25.31 10.99 10.72
N VAL A 109 24.22 11.17 11.47
CA VAL A 109 22.85 10.85 11.02
C VAL A 109 22.41 11.80 9.91
N MET A 110 22.94 13.04 9.89
CA MET A 110 22.65 14.02 8.86
C MET A 110 23.28 13.64 7.51
N ARG A 111 24.40 12.91 7.52
CA ARG A 111 25.06 12.36 6.33
C ARG A 111 24.27 11.18 5.74
N VAL A 112 23.79 10.27 6.59
CA VAL A 112 22.98 9.11 6.18
C VAL A 112 21.64 9.57 5.57
N MET A 113 20.99 10.57 6.18
CA MET A 113 19.76 11.15 5.66
C MET A 113 19.96 11.81 4.29
N GLN A 114 21.10 12.48 4.08
CA GLN A 114 21.44 13.14 2.81
C GLN A 114 21.73 12.14 1.69
N GLN A 115 22.28 10.96 2.02
CA GLN A 115 22.51 9.87 1.07
C GLN A 115 21.19 9.20 0.67
N LEU A 116 20.30 8.93 1.62
CA LEU A 116 18.97 8.36 1.32
C LEU A 116 18.19 9.28 0.39
N VAL A 117 18.06 10.57 0.70
CA VAL A 117 17.32 11.52 -0.16
C VAL A 117 17.91 11.60 -1.58
N LYS A 118 19.24 11.48 -1.74
CA LYS A 118 19.88 11.42 -3.08
C LYS A 118 19.53 10.16 -3.86
N VAL A 119 19.52 9.00 -3.20
CA VAL A 119 19.18 7.72 -3.86
C VAL A 119 17.74 7.73 -4.36
N TRP A 120 16.80 8.25 -3.56
CA TRP A 120 15.38 8.31 -3.95
C TRP A 120 15.09 9.34 -5.06
N ILE A 121 15.80 10.48 -5.07
CA ILE A 121 15.69 11.47 -6.16
C ILE A 121 16.27 10.91 -7.47
N SER A 122 17.35 10.14 -7.40
CA SER A 122 17.94 9.49 -8.58
C SER A 122 17.04 8.43 -9.21
N PHE A 123 16.15 7.81 -8.42
CA PHE A 123 15.21 6.80 -8.90
C PHE A 123 13.94 7.40 -9.54
N TYR A 124 13.68 8.69 -9.33
CA TYR A 124 12.53 9.42 -9.91
C TYR A 124 12.90 10.22 -11.18
N LEU A 125 14.18 10.23 -11.55
CA LEU A 125 14.77 10.95 -12.68
C LEU A 125 15.30 10.02 -13.79
N LEU A 126 15.03 8.72 -13.68
CA LEU A 126 15.22 7.66 -14.68
C LEU A 126 13.85 7.04 -14.99
#